data_AF-A0A3A0EGI5-F1
#
_entry.id   AF-A0A3A0EGI5-F1
#
_cell.length_a   1.000
_cell.length_b   1.000
_cell.length_c   1.000
_cell.angle_alpha   90.00
_cell.angle_beta   90.00
_cell.angle_gamma   90.00
#
_symmetry.space_group_name_H-M   'P 1'
#
loop_
_entity.id
_entity.type
_entity.pdbx_description
1 polymer ?
#
loop_
_entity_poly.entity_id
_entity_poly.type
_entity_poly.pdbx_seq_one_letter_code
_entity_poly.pdbx_strand_id
1 'polypeptide(L)'
;MAFVIDASVVLAWLLPDERSEAAQRLLRRAVHERPRAPSLLMLEVGNALLQAERRTRLYRAARLELLDALTALPIALEPVAADAMLRAGGA
;
A
#
# COMPACT_ATOMS: atom_id res chain seq x y z
N MET A 1 15.28 -1.98 -10.73
CA MET A 1 14.79 -3.27 -11.25
C MET A 1 13.32 -3.36 -10.85
N ALA A 2 12.40 -3.63 -11.78
CA ALA A 2 10.96 -3.55 -11.46
C ALA A 2 10.57 -4.61 -10.41
N PHE A 3 9.88 -4.20 -9.34
CA PHE A 3 9.33 -5.09 -8.33
C PHE A 3 7.86 -4.74 -8.07
N VAL A 4 7.13 -5.71 -7.53
CA VAL A 4 5.72 -5.54 -7.13
C VAL A 4 5.67 -5.20 -5.65
N ILE A 5 4.89 -4.18 -5.29
CA ILE A 5 4.68 -3.79 -3.88
C ILE A 5 3.27 -4.23 -3.43
N ASP A 6 3.22 -4.80 -2.24
CA ASP A 6 2.00 -5.28 -1.59
C ASP A 6 1.46 -4.27 -0.57
N ALA A 7 0.16 -4.34 -0.26
CA ALA A 7 -0.50 -3.46 0.70
C ALA A 7 0.14 -3.52 2.09
N SER A 8 0.56 -4.70 2.54
CA SER A 8 1.20 -4.86 3.85
C SER A 8 2.51 -4.07 3.97
N VAL A 9 3.30 -3.99 2.90
CA VAL A 9 4.55 -3.21 2.86
C VAL A 9 4.26 -1.71 2.96
N VAL A 10 3.20 -1.26 2.28
CA VAL A 10 2.76 0.15 2.33
C VAL A 10 2.20 0.49 3.71
N LEU A 11 1.44 -0.40 4.33
CA LEU A 11 0.89 -0.21 5.68
C LEU A 11 1.98 -0.19 6.75
N ALA A 12 2.97 -1.06 6.65
CA ALA A 12 4.16 -1.04 7.51
C ALA A 12 4.98 0.26 7.39
N TRP A 13 4.74 1.06 6.35
CA TRP A 13 5.31 2.40 6.24
C TRP A 13 4.38 3.48 6.81
N LEU A 14 3.10 3.46 6.45
CA LEU A 14 2.14 4.50 6.83
C LEU A 14 1.74 4.45 8.31
N LEU A 15 1.57 3.24 8.87
CA LEU A 15 1.11 3.08 10.24
C LEU A 15 2.28 3.18 11.23
N PRO A 16 2.16 4.00 12.29
CA PRO A 16 3.23 4.21 13.26
C PRO A 16 3.59 2.92 14.03
N ASP A 17 2.60 2.05 14.27
CA ASP A 17 2.76 0.82 15.05
C ASP A 17 3.33 -0.35 14.24
N GLU A 18 3.36 -0.25 12.91
CA GLU A 18 3.72 -1.36 12.00
C GLU A 18 5.09 -1.12 11.32
N ARG A 19 5.87 -0.16 11.81
CA ARG A 19 7.16 0.24 11.22
C ARG A 19 8.14 -0.93 11.12
N SER A 20 8.52 -1.24 9.88
CA SER A 20 9.53 -2.26 9.56
C SER A 20 10.72 -1.65 8.82
N GLU A 21 11.94 -1.95 9.27
CA GLU A 21 13.18 -1.56 8.58
C GLU A 21 13.23 -2.09 7.13
N ALA A 22 12.63 -3.25 6.87
CA ALA A 22 12.52 -3.80 5.52
C ALA A 22 11.57 -2.97 4.64
N ALA A 23 10.42 -2.57 5.18
CA ALA A 23 9.46 -1.71 4.48
C ALA A 23 10.06 -0.34 4.15
N GLN A 24 10.81 0.26 5.09
CA GLN A 24 11.52 1.52 4.85
C GLN A 24 12.56 1.41 3.72
N ARG A 25 13.31 0.30 3.64
CA ARG A 25 14.25 0.07 2.53
C ARG A 25 13.54 -0.06 1.18
N LEU A 26 12.42 -0.79 1.15
CA LEU A 26 11.61 -0.94 -0.06
C LEU A 26 11.01 0.39 -0.51
N LEU A 27 10.58 1.24 0.42
CA LEU A 27 10.08 2.58 0.10
C LEU A 27 11.15 3.47 -0.52
N ARG A 28 12.36 3.51 0.06
CA ARG A 28 13.47 4.29 -0.50
C ARG A 28 13.78 3.87 -1.93
N ARG A 29 13.69 2.58 -2.21
CA ARG A 29 13.79 2.05 -3.57
C ARG A 29 12.60 2.45 -4.43
N ALA A 30 11.38 2.38 -3.89
CA ALA A 30 10.15 2.69 -4.62
C ALA A 30 10.14 4.12 -5.18
N VAL A 31 10.67 5.09 -4.43
CA VAL A 31 10.81 6.49 -4.86
C VAL A 31 11.60 6.62 -6.16
N HIS A 32 12.62 5.77 -6.37
CA HIS A 32 13.49 5.83 -7.54
C HIS A 32 13.13 4.83 -8.64
N GLU A 33 12.55 3.68 -8.27
CA GLU A 33 12.38 2.54 -9.16
C GLU A 33 10.95 2.38 -9.71
N ARG A 34 9.98 3.19 -9.24
CA ARG A 34 8.57 3.18 -9.68
C ARG A 34 7.98 1.76 -9.73
N PRO A 35 7.76 1.11 -8.57
CA PRO A 35 7.30 -0.27 -8.53
C PRO A 35 5.89 -0.39 -9.08
N ARG A 36 5.50 -1.61 -9.45
CA ARG A 36 4.14 -1.91 -9.91
C ARG A 36 3.30 -2.42 -8.74
N ALA A 37 1.99 -2.24 -8.81
CA ALA A 37 1.07 -2.89 -7.89
C ALA A 37 -0.29 -3.09 -8.55
N PRO A 38 -1.07 -4.10 -8.15
CA PRO A 38 -2.48 -4.18 -8.51
C PRO A 38 -3.22 -2.90 -8.06
N SER A 39 -4.18 -2.43 -8.85
CA SER A 39 -5.02 -1.27 -8.50
C SER A 39 -5.81 -1.48 -7.21
N LEU A 40 -5.96 -2.73 -6.77
CA LEU A 40 -6.55 -3.13 -5.49
C LEU A 40 -5.78 -2.57 -4.28
N LEU A 41 -4.47 -2.31 -4.41
CA LEU A 41 -3.61 -1.74 -3.38
C LEU A 41 -4.25 -0.51 -2.70
N MET A 42 -4.81 0.41 -3.50
CA MET A 42 -5.40 1.65 -2.98
C MET A 42 -6.60 1.38 -2.07
N LEU A 43 -7.40 0.37 -2.40
CA LEU A 43 -8.58 -0.03 -1.61
C LEU A 43 -8.18 -0.75 -0.33
N GLU A 44 -7.19 -1.64 -0.40
CA GLU A 44 -6.69 -2.39 0.74
C GLU A 44 -6.05 -1.46 1.79
N VAL A 45 -5.15 -0.59 1.35
CA VAL A 45 -4.50 0.39 2.23
C VAL A 45 -5.53 1.38 2.78
N GLY A 46 -6.41 1.92 1.94
CA GLY A 46 -7.45 2.85 2.37
C GLY A 46 -8.40 2.24 3.40
N ASN A 47 -8.81 0.98 3.21
CA ASN A 47 -9.65 0.25 4.16
C ASN A 47 -8.90 -0.01 5.48
N ALA A 48 -7.63 -0.40 5.43
CA ALA A 48 -6.83 -0.61 6.64
C ALA A 48 -6.67 0.70 7.45
N LEU A 49 -6.42 1.83 6.79
CA LEU A 49 -6.38 3.15 7.45
C LEU A 49 -7.73 3.54 8.08
N LEU A 50 -8.85 3.28 7.39
CA LEU A 50 -10.19 3.49 7.94
C LEU A 50 -10.45 2.60 9.17
N GLN A 51 -10.03 1.33 9.11
CA GLN A 51 -10.18 0.39 10.22
C GLN A 51 -9.30 0.78 11.42
N ALA A 52 -8.11 1.32 11.19
CA ALA A 52 -7.26 1.87 12.24
C ALA A 52 -7.92 3.07 12.96
N GLU A 53 -8.58 3.97 12.22
CA GLU A 53 -9.36 5.06 12.82
C GLU A 53 -10.55 4.53 13.64
N ARG A 54 -11.32 3.58 13.08
CA ARG A 54 -12.47 2.97 13.77
C ARG A 54 -12.08 2.26 15.07
N ARG A 55 -10.85 1.73 15.13
CA ARG A 55 -10.25 1.11 16.32
C ARG A 55 -9.49 2.09 17.20
N THR A 56 -9.69 3.39 16.99
CA THR A 56 -9.06 4.48 17.75
C THR A 56 -7.53 4.42 17.80
N ARG A 57 -6.89 3.85 16.78
CA ARG A 57 -5.41 3.83 16.63
C ARG A 57 -4.89 5.03 15.83
N LEU A 58 -5.77 5.65 15.06
CA LEU A 58 -5.51 6.88 14.31
C LEU A 58 -6.63 7.89 14.51
N TYR A 59 -6.28 9.17 14.55
CA TYR A 59 -7.23 10.25 14.41
C TYR A 59 -7.55 10.51 12.94
N ARG A 60 -8.73 11.08 12.67
CA ARG A 60 -9.17 11.39 11.31
C ARG A 60 -8.22 12.30 10.54
N ALA A 61 -7.64 13.31 11.19
CA ALA A 61 -6.67 14.19 10.56
C ALA A 61 -5.43 13.41 10.08
N ALA A 62 -4.84 12.59 10.95
CA ALA A 62 -3.72 11.72 10.60
C ALA A 62 -4.09 10.72 9.49
N ARG A 63 -5.31 10.16 9.50
CA ARG A 63 -5.76 9.27 8.42
C ARG A 63 -5.74 9.97 7.06
N LEU A 64 -6.21 11.22 6.99
CA LEU A 64 -6.24 12.00 5.75
C LEU A 64 -4.81 12.32 5.27
N GLU A 65 -3.91 12.71 6.17
CA GLU A 65 -2.49 12.94 5.85
C GLU A 65 -1.82 11.67 5.28
N LEU A 66 -2.13 10.49 5.84
CA LEU A 66 -1.61 9.22 5.35
C LEU A 66 -2.19 8.82 3.98
N LEU A 67 -3.45 9.18 3.71
CA LEU A 67 -4.05 8.98 2.37
C LEU A 67 -3.41 9.89 1.33
N ASP A 68 -3.11 11.15 1.68
CA ASP A 68 -2.37 12.06 0.81
C ASP A 68 -0.97 11.50 0.52
N ALA A 69 -0.27 11.02 1.56
CA ALA A 69 1.03 10.37 1.41
C ALA A 69 0.98 9.12 0.52
N LEU A 70 -0.07 8.29 0.65
CA LEU A 70 -0.31 7.12 -0.20
C LEU A 70 -0.43 7.51 -1.67
N THR A 71 -1.26 8.52 -1.98
CA THR A 71 -1.51 8.95 -3.36
C THR A 71 -0.30 9.63 -4.01
N ALA A 72 0.62 10.15 -3.20
CA ALA A 72 1.88 10.73 -3.68
C ALA A 72 2.96 9.67 -4.01
N LEU A 73 2.75 8.40 -3.65
CA LEU A 73 3.73 7.36 -3.96
C LEU A 73 3.83 7.11 -5.47
N PRO A 74 5.05 7.02 -6.04
CA PRO A 74 5.24 6.81 -7.46
C PRO A 74 5.08 5.32 -7.83
N ILE A 75 3.90 4.74 -7.58
CA ILE A 75 3.57 3.34 -7.88
C ILE A 75 2.79 3.27 -9.19
N ALA A 76 3.23 2.42 -10.11
CA ALA A 76 2.50 2.11 -11.33
C ALA A 76 1.37 1.11 -11.02
N LEU A 77 0.13 1.60 -10.95
CA LEU A 77 -1.04 0.76 -10.69
C LEU A 77 -1.45 -0.01 -11.95
N GLU A 78 -1.66 -1.31 -11.80
CA GLU A 78 -2.12 -2.22 -12.83
C GLU A 78 -3.59 -2.58 -12.62
N PRO A 79 -4.45 -2.51 -13.65
CA PRO A 79 -5.83 -2.92 -13.53
C PRO A 79 -5.98 -4.37 -13.05
N VAL A 80 -6.85 -4.57 -12.06
CA VAL A 80 -7.23 -5.92 -11.63
C VAL A 80 -8.42 -6.41 -12.47
N ALA A 81 -8.21 -7.48 -13.25
CA ALA A 81 -9.29 -8.26 -13.83
C ALA A 81 -9.59 -9.46 -12.93
N ALA A 82 -10.79 -9.51 -12.33
CA ALA A 82 -11.17 -10.53 -11.36
C ALA A 82 -10.97 -11.96 -11.91
N ASP A 83 -11.36 -12.21 -13.16
CA ASP A 83 -11.22 -13.52 -13.81
C ASP A 83 -9.75 -13.92 -14.02
N ALA A 84 -8.88 -12.97 -14.32
CA ALA A 84 -7.45 -13.23 -14.49
C ALA A 84 -6.79 -13.56 -13.14
N MET A 85 -7.18 -12.84 -12.07
CA MET A 85 -6.67 -13.08 -10.72
C MET A 85 -7.09 -14.47 -10.19
N LEU A 86 -8.36 -14.86 -10.42
CA LEU A 86 -8.89 -16.17 -10.02
C LEU A 86 -8.19 -17.33 -10.74
N ARG A 87 -7.74 -17.11 -11.98
CA ARG A 87 -7.04 -18.13 -12.79
C ARG A 87 -5.52 -18.13 -12.61
N ALA A 88 -4.94 -17.07 -12.07
CA ALA A 88 -3.50 -16.97 -11.79
C ALA A 88 -3.04 -17.79 -10.58
N GLY A 89 -3.97 -18.22 -9.72
CA GLY A 89 -3.69 -19.04 -8.53
C GLY A 89 -3.41 -20.53 -8.80
N GLY A 90 -3.28 -20.94 -10.07
CA GLY A 90 -2.95 -22.31 -10.46
C GLY A 90 -1.64 -22.37 -11.23
N ALA A 91 -0.52 -22.46 -10.52
CA ALA A 91 0.77 -22.92 -11.03
C ALA A 91 1.46 -23.76 -9.96
#